data_AF-D3DEG0-F1
#
_entry.id   AF-D3DEG0-F1
#
_cell.length_a   1.000
_cell.length_b   1.000
_cell.length_c   1.000
_cell.angle_alpha   90.00
_cell.angle_beta   90.00
_cell.angle_gamma   90.00
#
_symmetry.space_group_name_H-M   'P 1'
#
loop_
_entity.id
_entity.type
_entity.pdbx_description
1 polymer ?
#
loop_
_entity_poly.entity_id
_entity_poly.type
_entity_poly.pdbx_seq_one_letter_code
_entity_poly.pdbx_strand_id
1 'polypeptide(L)' 'DGIARAVNPVIRGWMQYYGAFYKTELYPLLYRISANLLRWIRKKYRRLRTFAKAHRAWKRITLQYPTLFAHWQWIHGFW' A
#
# COMPACT_ATOMS: atom_id res chain seq x y z
N ASP A 1 -14.10 12.33 0.12
CA ASP A 1 -12.65 12.14 -0.14
C ASP A 1 -12.17 10.74 0.15
N GLY A 2 -11.13 10.27 -0.56
CA GLY A 2 -10.62 8.90 -0.44
C GLY A 2 -9.31 8.82 0.35
N ILE A 3 -9.09 7.73 1.08
CA ILE A 3 -7.88 7.50 1.90
C ILE A 3 -6.56 7.72 1.13
N ALA A 4 -6.52 7.35 -0.15
CA ALA A 4 -5.36 7.56 -1.01
C ALA A 4 -4.98 9.04 -1.15
N ARG A 5 -5.96 9.94 -1.32
CA ARG A 5 -5.71 11.38 -1.46
C ARG A 5 -5.11 11.99 -0.20
N ALA A 6 -5.54 11.51 0.97
CA ALA A 6 -5.03 11.99 2.25
C ALA A 6 -3.61 11.48 2.56
N VAL A 7 -3.31 10.22 2.21
CA VAL A 7 -2.07 9.55 2.64
C VAL A 7 -0.93 9.73 1.62
N ASN A 8 -1.24 9.85 0.33
CA ASN A 8 -0.23 9.92 -0.73
C ASN A 8 0.80 11.06 -0.57
N PRO A 9 0.42 12.30 -0.18
CA PRO A 9 1.41 13.37 0.01
C PRO A 9 2.45 13.03 1.09
N VAL A 10 2.02 12.43 2.21
CA VAL A 10 2.91 12.04 3.31
C VAL A 10 3.87 10.94 2.87
N ILE A 11 3.35 9.90 2.21
CA ILE A 11 4.18 8.81 1.69
C ILE A 11 5.20 9.33 0.67
N ARG A 12 4.79 10.23 -0.24
CA ARG A 12 5.69 10.84 -1.21
C ARG A 12 6.81 11.63 -0.53
N GLY A 13 6.51 12.38 0.52
CA GLY A 13 7.52 13.08 1.32
C GLY A 13 8.56 12.12 1.90
N TRP A 14 8.13 11.01 2.50
CA TRP A 14 9.05 9.98 3.01
C TRP A 14 9.89 9.33 1.90
N MET A 15 9.27 8.99 0.77
CA MET A 15 9.98 8.43 -0.39
C MET A 15 11.01 9.42 -0.95
N GLN A 16 10.71 10.72 -0.99
CA GLN A 16 11.64 11.72 -1.50
C GLN A 16 12.80 11.96 -0.53
N TYR A 17 12.52 12.05 0.77
CA TYR A 17 13.54 12.31 1.78
C TYR A 17 14.39 11.07 2.10
N TYR A 18 13.76 10.01 2.62
CA TYR A 18 14.46 8.80 3.02
C TYR A 18 14.90 7.96 1.83
N GLY A 19 14.24 8.09 0.67
CA GLY A 19 14.64 7.36 -0.51
C GLY A 19 15.96 7.81 -1.15
N ALA A 20 16.48 8.97 -0.80
CA ALA A 20 17.81 9.38 -1.27
C ALA A 20 18.94 8.76 -0.45
N PHE A 21 18.70 8.44 0.83
CA PHE A 21 19.77 8.10 1.78
C PHE A 21 19.57 6.75 2.51
N TYR A 22 18.33 6.33 2.76
CA TYR A 22 17.97 5.19 3.61
C TYR A 22 16.88 4.32 2.97
N LYS A 23 17.06 3.97 1.68
CA LYS A 23 16.06 3.16 0.94
C LYS A 23 15.74 1.85 1.64
N THR A 24 16.76 1.11 2.08
CA THR A 24 16.61 -0.21 2.72
C THR A 24 15.77 -0.17 4.00
N GLU A 25 15.93 0.88 4.81
CA GLU A 25 15.15 1.09 6.03
C GLU A 25 13.73 1.57 5.75
N LEU A 26 13.52 2.26 4.62
CA LEU A 26 12.21 2.72 4.19
C LEU A 26 11.32 1.56 3.69
N TYR A 27 11.88 0.55 3.00
CA TYR A 27 11.10 -0.56 2.45
C TYR A 27 10.20 -1.27 3.48
N PRO A 28 10.69 -1.68 4.68
CA PRO A 28 9.85 -2.26 5.74
C PRO A 28 8.65 -1.38 6.12
N LEU A 29 8.83 -0.06 6.17
CA LEU A 29 7.75 0.88 6.46
C LEU A 29 6.68 0.84 5.35
N LEU A 30 7.12 0.88 4.08
CA LEU A 30 6.21 0.82 2.93
C LEU A 30 5.41 -0.49 2.91
N TYR A 31 6.06 -1.61 3.19
CA TYR A 31 5.38 -2.91 3.29
C TYR A 31 4.36 -2.92 4.44
N ARG A 32 4.69 -2.33 5.59
CA ARG A 32 3.77 -2.23 6.73
C ARG A 32 2.53 -1.39 6.40
N ILE A 33 2.67 -0.32 5.61
CA ILE A 33 1.55 0.47 5.10
C ILE A 33 0.64 -0.41 4.22
N SER A 34 1.20 -1.15 3.26
CA SER A 34 0.43 -2.07 2.41
C SER A 34 -0.28 -3.17 3.22
N ALA A 35 0.39 -3.74 4.22
CA ALA A 35 -0.22 -4.73 5.11
C ALA A 35 -1.39 -4.14 5.93
N ASN A 36 -1.25 -2.90 6.39
CA ASN A 36 -2.34 -2.17 7.06
C ASN A 36 -3.52 -1.89 6.13
N LEU A 37 -3.26 -1.51 4.88
CA LEU A 37 -4.29 -1.33 3.87
C LEU A 37 -5.06 -2.64 3.62
N LEU A 38 -4.35 -3.76 3.50
CA LEU A 38 -5.01 -5.06 3.33
C LEU A 38 -5.87 -5.41 4.55
N ARG A 39 -5.36 -5.21 5.78
CA ARG A 39 -6.14 -5.38 7.02
C ARG A 39 -7.40 -4.51 7.02
N TRP A 40 -7.27 -3.25 6.61
CA TRP A 40 -8.40 -2.32 6.52
C TRP A 40 -9.43 -2.77 5.49
N ILE A 41 -9.02 -3.20 4.29
CA ILE A 41 -9.91 -3.73 3.25
C ILE A 41 -10.69 -4.95 3.78
N ARG A 42 -10.01 -5.87 4.47
CA ARG A 42 -10.63 -7.07 5.07
C ARG A 42 -11.66 -6.71 6.15
N LYS A 43 -11.41 -5.66 6.94
CA LYS A 43 -12.34 -5.17 7.97
C LYS A 43 -13.54 -4.44 7.35
N LYS A 44 -13.30 -3.63 6.31
CA LYS A 44 -14.33 -2.80 5.67
C LYS A 44 -15.31 -3.62 4.82
N TYR A 45 -14.82 -4.63 4.11
CA TYR A 45 -15.64 -5.39 3.15
C TYR A 45 -15.81 -6.85 3.58
N ARG A 46 -17.02 -7.23 4.02
CA ARG A 46 -17.33 -8.61 4.45
C ARG A 46 -16.95 -9.66 3.39
N ARG A 47 -17.14 -9.37 2.10
CA ARG A 47 -16.78 -10.27 0.97
C ARG A 47 -15.28 -10.55 0.86
N LEU A 48 -14.43 -9.70 1.45
CA LEU A 48 -12.97 -9.82 1.44
C LEU A 48 -12.41 -10.26 2.79
N ARG A 49 -13.22 -10.76 3.73
CA ARG A 49 -12.75 -11.11 5.09
C ARG A 49 -11.65 -12.18 5.09
N THR A 50 -11.77 -13.18 4.21
CA THR A 50 -10.77 -14.24 4.08
C THR A 50 -9.53 -13.73 3.35
N PHE A 51 -8.36 -14.18 3.79
CA PHE A 51 -7.08 -13.75 3.23
C PHE A 51 -7.00 -14.05 1.73
N ALA A 52 -7.41 -15.23 1.28
CA ALA A 52 -7.38 -15.60 -0.13
C ALA A 52 -8.20 -14.64 -1.02
N LYS A 53 -9.41 -14.25 -0.59
CA LYS A 53 -10.26 -13.31 -1.34
C LYS A 53 -9.66 -11.90 -1.33
N ALA A 54 -9.17 -11.45 -0.18
CA ALA A 54 -8.49 -10.16 -0.05
C ALA A 54 -7.24 -10.08 -0.92
N HIS A 55 -6.43 -11.15 -0.93
CA HIS A 55 -5.20 -11.22 -1.70
C HIS A 55 -5.47 -11.21 -3.22
N ARG A 56 -6.46 -11.94 -3.70
CA ARG A 56 -6.90 -11.89 -5.11
C ARG A 56 -7.39 -10.49 -5.49
N ALA A 57 -8.18 -9.86 -4.63
CA ALA A 57 -8.65 -8.49 -4.84
C ALA A 57 -7.48 -7.49 -4.83
N TRP A 58 -6.53 -7.64 -3.90
CA TRP A 58 -5.32 -6.84 -3.81
C TRP A 58 -4.53 -6.90 -5.12
N LYS A 59 -4.17 -8.10 -5.58
CA LYS A 59 -3.45 -8.31 -6.85
C LYS A 59 -4.16 -7.62 -8.01
N ARG A 60 -5.49 -7.78 -8.10
CA ARG A 60 -6.28 -7.14 -9.16
C ARG A 60 -6.21 -5.61 -9.08
N ILE A 61 -6.39 -5.02 -7.89
CA ILE A 61 -6.40 -3.57 -7.70
C ILE A 61 -5.03 -2.97 -7.97
N THR A 62 -3.95 -3.61 -7.49
CA THR A 62 -2.58 -3.11 -7.72
C THR A 62 -2.16 -3.19 -9.19
N LEU A 63 -2.68 -4.17 -9.94
CA LEU A 63 -2.47 -4.25 -11.39
C LEU A 63 -3.29 -3.22 -12.17
N GLN A 64 -4.54 -2.98 -11.78
CA GLN A 64 -5.42 -2.01 -12.47
C GLN A 64 -5.06 -0.55 -12.16
N TYR A 65 -4.62 -0.28 -10.93
CA TYR A 65 -4.34 1.07 -10.44
C TYR A 65 -2.98 1.13 -9.72
N PRO A 66 -1.86 0.89 -10.42
CA PRO A 66 -0.53 0.80 -9.80
C PRO A 66 -0.07 2.10 -9.12
N THR A 67 -0.68 3.24 -9.46
CA THR A 67 -0.35 4.56 -8.90
C THR A 67 -1.36 5.08 -7.87
N LEU A 68 -2.35 4.25 -7.49
CA LEU A 68 -3.37 4.65 -6.50
C LEU A 68 -2.74 5.02 -5.15
N PHE A 69 -1.74 4.27 -4.71
CA PHE A 69 -0.89 4.62 -3.58
C PHE A 69 0.54 4.86 -4.06
N ALA A 70 1.18 5.92 -3.56
CA ALA A 70 2.49 6.35 -4.05
C ALA A 70 3.56 5.26 -3.91
N HIS A 71 3.58 4.53 -2.79
CA HIS A 71 4.61 3.53 -2.50
C HIS A 71 4.49 2.26 -3.33
N TRP A 72 3.35 2.01 -3.98
CA TRP A 72 3.18 0.84 -4.87
C TRP A 72 4.11 0.87 -6.09
N GLN A 73 4.67 2.04 -6.42
CA GLN A 73 5.71 2.14 -7.46
C GLN A 73 7.05 1.56 -7.02
N TRP A 74 7.30 1.47 -5.71
CA TRP A 74 8.57 0.94 -5.16
C TRP A 74 8.41 -0.48 -4.63
N ILE A 75 7.21 -0.86 -4.19
CA ILE A 75 6.90 -2.20 -3.71
C ILE A 75 5.77 -2.83 -4.52
N HIS A 76 6.00 -4.05 -5.01
CA HIS A 76 5.01 -4.82 -5.77
C HIS A 76 4.19 -5.78 -4.88
N GLY A 77 4.32 -5.66 -3.56
CA GLY A 77 3.74 -6.56 -2.56
C GLY A 77 3.30 -5.86 -1.27
N PHE A 78 2.90 -6.66 -0.29
CA PHE A 78 2.51 -6.20 1.06
C PHE A 78 3.24 -6.97 2.17
N TRP A 79 4.37 -7.57 1.80
CA TRP A 79 5.44 -8.17 2.59
C TRP A 79 6.74 -8.08 1.80
#